data_AF-A0A943XFL3-F1
#
_entry.id   AF-A0A943XFL3-F1
#
_cell.length_a   1.000
_cell.length_b   1.000
_cell.length_c   1.000
_cell.angle_alpha   90.00
_cell.angle_beta   90.00
_cell.angle_gamma   90.00
#
_symmetry.space_group_name_H-M   'P 1'
#
loop_
_entity.id
_entity.type
_entity.pdbx_description
1 polymer ?
#
loop_
_entity_poly.entity_id
_entity_poly.type
_entity_poly.pdbx_seq_one_letter_code
_entity_poly.pdbx_strand_id
1 'polypeptide(L)'
;MKKTFLLILTIILTLGTVFSLSACKKKPKQNEVDILKNVSYAETHRYVGENEDFKVAVTSGVREKLFIADGKATDVINFTEITLIPLKANLQNKTYTFVLNYEGGSVEGELKRDVVTHNFTAVIDAESFKDTIKSIVIKYDKVESEIPLENALNGKIDYCKVLDIAKTALKDEIGANTTDGIFNREIMVKLVRDRRAPDSPYYWYISFIAGDNGYWALLINPETGDVVSKKN
;
A
#
# COMPACT_ATOMS: atom_id res chain seq x y z
N MET A 1 -19.54 -69.91 -30.14
CA MET A 1 -19.05 -68.64 -30.75
C MET A 1 -19.84 -67.41 -30.30
N LYS A 2 -21.19 -67.44 -30.23
CA LYS A 2 -22.00 -66.27 -29.80
C LYS A 2 -21.82 -65.84 -28.34
N LYS A 3 -21.60 -66.79 -27.41
CA LYS A 3 -21.46 -66.50 -25.97
C LYS A 3 -20.07 -65.95 -25.58
N THR A 4 -19.01 -66.41 -26.26
CA THR A 4 -17.65 -65.91 -26.07
C THR A 4 -17.44 -64.53 -26.70
N PHE A 5 -18.11 -64.24 -27.82
CA PHE A 5 -18.06 -62.91 -28.43
C PHE A 5 -18.78 -61.84 -27.58
N LEU A 6 -19.90 -62.21 -26.95
CA LEU A 6 -20.61 -61.32 -26.03
C LEU A 6 -19.74 -60.93 -24.83
N LEU A 7 -18.99 -61.88 -24.27
CA LEU A 7 -18.17 -61.69 -23.07
C LEU A 7 -16.95 -60.78 -23.32
N ILE A 8 -16.35 -60.87 -24.51
CA ILE A 8 -15.26 -59.99 -24.94
C ILE A 8 -15.79 -58.56 -25.19
N LEU A 9 -17.00 -58.42 -25.75
CA LEU A 9 -17.63 -57.13 -25.97
C LEU A 9 -17.94 -56.40 -24.65
N THR A 10 -18.40 -57.13 -23.62
CA THR A 10 -18.67 -56.54 -22.30
C THR A 10 -17.40 -56.08 -21.59
N ILE A 11 -16.29 -56.81 -21.75
CA ILE A 11 -14.99 -56.44 -21.17
C ILE A 11 -14.42 -55.19 -21.86
N ILE A 12 -14.60 -55.04 -23.18
CA ILE A 12 -14.15 -53.84 -23.92
C ILE A 12 -15.01 -52.62 -23.57
N LEU A 13 -16.32 -52.79 -23.37
CA LEU A 13 -17.20 -51.70 -22.92
C LEU A 13 -16.97 -51.28 -21.46
N THR A 14 -16.52 -52.19 -20.58
CA THR A 14 -16.16 -51.83 -19.20
C THR A 14 -14.74 -51.28 -19.08
N LEU A 15 -13.80 -51.64 -19.96
CA LEU A 15 -12.47 -51.01 -20.02
C LEU A 15 -12.50 -49.63 -20.71
N GLY A 16 -13.43 -49.38 -21.63
CA GLY A 16 -13.59 -48.09 -22.31
C GLY A 16 -14.14 -46.96 -21.41
N THR A 17 -14.88 -47.29 -20.35
CA THR A 17 -15.44 -46.30 -19.41
C THR A 17 -14.46 -45.87 -18.32
N VAL A 18 -13.34 -46.58 -18.11
CA VAL A 18 -12.32 -46.22 -17.12
C VAL A 18 -11.39 -45.10 -17.61
N PHE A 19 -11.28 -44.89 -18.94
CA PHE A 19 -10.42 -43.84 -19.51
C PHE A 19 -11.15 -42.53 -19.86
N SER A 20 -12.49 -42.49 -19.75
CA SER A 20 -13.28 -41.26 -19.94
C SER A 20 -13.48 -40.44 -18.66
N LEU A 21 -12.94 -40.88 -17.52
CA LEU A 21 -12.67 -40.01 -16.37
C LEU A 21 -11.33 -39.29 -16.56
N SER A 22 -11.17 -38.63 -17.72
CA SER A 22 -10.43 -37.37 -17.74
C SER A 22 -11.30 -36.38 -16.97
N ALA A 23 -11.30 -36.52 -15.65
CA ALA A 23 -11.58 -35.43 -14.76
C ALA A 23 -10.84 -34.25 -15.37
N CYS A 24 -11.60 -33.24 -15.81
CA CYS A 24 -11.10 -31.88 -15.83
C CYS A 24 -10.25 -31.79 -14.58
N LYS A 25 -8.91 -31.77 -14.74
CA LYS A 25 -8.06 -31.17 -13.74
C LYS A 25 -8.65 -29.78 -13.66
N LYS A 26 -9.61 -29.56 -12.74
CA LYS A 26 -9.75 -28.28 -12.07
C LYS A 26 -8.31 -27.97 -11.78
N LYS A 27 -7.74 -27.01 -12.53
CA LYS A 27 -6.42 -26.49 -12.24
C LYS A 27 -6.43 -26.38 -10.71
N PRO A 28 -5.53 -27.08 -9.99
CA PRO A 28 -5.50 -26.95 -8.54
C PRO A 28 -5.59 -25.46 -8.30
N LYS A 29 -6.60 -24.99 -7.52
CA LYS A 29 -6.85 -23.55 -7.26
C LYS A 29 -5.47 -22.92 -7.23
N GLN A 30 -5.12 -22.22 -8.30
CA GLN A 30 -3.73 -21.87 -8.57
C GLN A 30 -3.25 -21.20 -7.30
N ASN A 31 -2.30 -21.84 -6.61
CA ASN A 31 -1.90 -21.49 -5.24
C ASN A 31 -1.96 -19.98 -5.14
N GLU A 32 -2.99 -19.46 -4.45
CA GLU A 32 -3.20 -18.03 -4.42
C GLU A 32 -1.97 -17.46 -3.76
N VAL A 33 -1.16 -16.74 -4.54
CA VAL A 33 0.15 -16.31 -4.08
C VAL A 33 -0.12 -15.27 -3.01
N ASP A 34 0.27 -15.59 -1.78
CA ASP A 34 0.20 -14.62 -0.71
C ASP A 34 1.30 -13.58 -0.93
N ILE A 35 0.90 -12.45 -1.51
CA ILE A 35 1.76 -11.31 -1.78
C ILE A 35 1.84 -10.34 -0.60
N LEU A 36 1.13 -10.58 0.52
CA LEU A 36 1.19 -9.67 1.67
C LEU A 36 2.60 -9.59 2.25
N LYS A 37 3.33 -10.71 2.26
CA LYS A 37 4.74 -10.78 2.67
C LYS A 37 5.70 -9.96 1.79
N ASN A 38 5.24 -9.53 0.61
CA ASN A 38 6.02 -8.76 -0.34
C ASN A 38 5.81 -7.25 -0.17
N VAL A 39 4.97 -6.80 0.76
CA VAL A 39 4.73 -5.37 1.00
C VAL A 39 5.96 -4.75 1.70
N SER A 40 6.73 -3.95 0.95
CA SER A 40 7.87 -3.18 1.46
C SER A 40 7.46 -1.79 1.94
N TYR A 41 6.30 -1.28 1.50
CA TYR A 41 5.72 -0.04 2.00
C TYR A 41 4.20 -0.05 1.86
N ALA A 42 3.46 0.30 2.90
CA ALA A 42 2.02 0.57 2.80
C ALA A 42 1.58 1.64 3.78
N GLU A 43 0.80 2.62 3.32
CA GLU A 43 0.14 3.59 4.19
C GLU A 43 -1.14 2.96 4.78
N THR A 44 -1.32 3.13 6.09
CA THR A 44 -2.55 2.73 6.80
C THR A 44 -3.40 3.94 7.17
N HIS A 45 -2.76 5.08 7.41
CA HIS A 45 -3.42 6.33 7.78
C HIS A 45 -2.75 7.52 7.11
N ARG A 46 -3.58 8.51 6.78
CA ARG A 46 -3.14 9.82 6.29
C ARG A 46 -4.02 10.88 6.89
N TYR A 47 -3.48 11.64 7.82
CA TYR A 47 -4.11 12.83 8.37
C TYR A 47 -3.53 14.06 7.70
N VAL A 48 -4.37 15.01 7.31
CA VAL A 48 -3.95 16.24 6.63
C VAL A 48 -4.64 17.45 7.23
N GLY A 49 -3.95 18.58 7.22
CA GLY A 49 -4.49 19.86 7.62
C GLY A 49 -3.67 20.99 7.04
N GLU A 50 -4.27 22.17 6.94
CA GLU A 50 -3.61 23.35 6.44
C GLU A 50 -4.13 24.63 7.08
N ASN A 51 -3.30 25.65 7.07
CA ASN A 51 -3.67 27.03 7.36
C ASN A 51 -2.90 27.98 6.43
N GLU A 52 -2.89 29.27 6.73
CA GLU A 52 -2.21 30.28 5.89
C GLU A 52 -0.68 30.14 5.85
N ASP A 53 -0.08 29.48 6.84
CA ASP A 53 1.38 29.39 7.01
C ASP A 53 1.91 28.00 6.62
N PHE A 54 1.12 26.94 6.80
CA PHE A 54 1.58 25.57 6.75
C PHE A 54 0.58 24.62 6.09
N LYS A 55 1.13 23.58 5.45
CA LYS A 55 0.44 22.31 5.21
C LYS A 55 1.10 21.23 6.05
N VAL A 56 0.29 20.41 6.69
CA VAL A 56 0.77 19.27 7.49
C VAL A 56 0.16 17.98 6.98
N ALA A 57 0.97 16.93 6.96
CA ALA A 57 0.51 15.56 6.83
C ALA A 57 1.10 14.70 7.94
N VAL A 58 0.29 13.83 8.53
CA VAL A 58 0.76 12.72 9.40
C VAL A 58 0.43 11.43 8.68
N THR A 59 1.46 10.66 8.33
CA THR A 59 1.33 9.39 7.61
C THR A 59 1.79 8.26 8.51
N SER A 60 0.96 7.24 8.65
CA SER A 60 1.33 6.02 9.35
C SER A 60 1.21 4.82 8.43
N GLY A 61 1.99 3.78 8.72
CA GLY A 61 2.02 2.60 7.87
C GLY A 61 3.12 1.63 8.23
N VAL A 62 3.46 0.78 7.27
CA VAL A 62 4.62 -0.09 7.31
C VAL A 62 5.61 0.33 6.24
N ARG A 63 6.91 0.21 6.54
CA ARG A 63 7.99 0.42 5.58
C ARG A 63 9.20 -0.43 5.93
N GLU A 64 10.00 -0.79 4.95
CA GLU A 64 11.34 -1.31 5.22
C GLU A 64 12.19 -0.27 5.96
N LYS A 65 13.01 -0.74 6.91
CA LYS A 65 13.95 0.14 7.63
C LYS A 65 14.97 0.78 6.70
N LEU A 66 15.44 0.03 5.71
CA LEU A 66 16.28 0.49 4.61
C LEU A 66 15.65 0.00 3.31
N PHE A 67 15.04 0.91 2.57
CA PHE A 67 14.45 0.57 1.29
C PHE A 67 15.53 0.35 0.24
N ILE A 68 15.52 -0.82 -0.40
CA ILE A 68 16.39 -1.17 -1.52
C ILE A 68 15.48 -1.76 -2.59
N ALA A 69 15.46 -1.14 -3.78
CA ALA A 69 14.68 -1.66 -4.89
C ALA A 69 15.32 -2.95 -5.45
N ASP A 70 15.02 -4.09 -4.83
CA ASP A 70 15.59 -5.40 -5.18
C ASP A 70 14.53 -6.50 -5.37
N GLY A 71 13.26 -6.13 -5.25
CA GLY A 71 12.14 -7.05 -5.40
C GLY A 71 11.83 -7.89 -4.17
N LYS A 72 12.40 -7.57 -3.01
CA LYS A 72 12.16 -8.26 -1.74
C LYS A 72 11.77 -7.26 -0.67
N ALA A 73 10.81 -7.64 0.16
CA ALA A 73 10.51 -6.92 1.40
C ALA A 73 11.26 -7.57 2.57
N THR A 74 12.03 -6.78 3.29
CA THR A 74 12.90 -7.17 4.40
C THR A 74 12.83 -6.14 5.53
N ASP A 75 12.95 -6.58 6.78
CA ASP A 75 13.00 -5.68 7.95
C ASP A 75 11.90 -4.61 7.97
N VAL A 76 10.67 -5.02 7.64
CA VAL A 76 9.49 -4.15 7.59
C VAL A 76 9.09 -3.76 9.01
N ILE A 77 9.01 -2.45 9.26
CA ILE A 77 8.65 -1.86 10.55
C ILE A 77 7.44 -0.94 10.40
N ASN A 78 6.72 -0.74 11.50
CA ASN A 78 5.72 0.31 11.57
C ASN A 78 6.40 1.69 11.59
N PHE A 79 5.76 2.69 11.00
CA PHE A 79 6.21 4.07 11.07
C PHE A 79 5.02 5.02 11.24
N THR A 80 5.29 6.16 11.89
CA THR A 80 4.46 7.36 11.85
C THR A 80 5.37 8.54 11.55
N GLU A 81 5.06 9.30 10.51
CA GLU A 81 5.87 10.41 10.03
C GLU A 81 5.02 11.67 9.87
N ILE A 82 5.45 12.75 10.50
CA ILE A 82 4.91 14.10 10.28
C ILE A 82 5.72 14.74 9.16
N THR A 83 5.02 15.36 8.22
CA THR A 83 5.59 16.28 7.22
C THR A 83 4.95 17.65 7.37
N LEU A 84 5.77 18.67 7.56
CA LEU A 84 5.40 20.08 7.59
C LEU A 84 5.95 20.77 6.33
N ILE A 85 5.08 21.49 5.62
CA ILE A 85 5.43 22.27 4.43
C ILE A 85 5.11 23.74 4.72
N PRO A 86 6.13 24.61 4.91
CA PRO A 86 5.90 26.04 5.02
C PRO A 86 5.44 26.64 3.69
N LEU A 87 4.41 27.49 3.74
CA LEU A 87 3.79 28.14 2.57
C LEU A 87 4.37 29.53 2.27
N LYS A 88 5.09 30.13 3.22
CA LYS A 88 5.70 31.46 3.08
C LYS A 88 7.23 31.36 3.15
N ALA A 89 7.94 32.16 2.35
CA ALA A 89 9.39 32.09 2.22
C ALA A 89 10.14 32.37 3.55
N ASN A 90 9.61 33.27 4.38
CA ASN A 90 10.19 33.61 5.70
C ASN A 90 10.09 32.48 6.73
N LEU A 91 9.29 31.45 6.46
CA LEU A 91 9.12 30.27 7.31
C LEU A 91 10.13 29.15 6.95
N GLN A 92 10.78 29.21 5.79
CA GLN A 92 11.62 28.12 5.28
C GLN A 92 12.94 27.87 6.06
N ASN A 93 13.35 28.83 6.90
CA ASN A 93 14.62 28.82 7.63
C ASN A 93 14.42 28.82 9.16
N LYS A 94 13.22 28.46 9.63
CA LYS A 94 12.91 28.39 11.06
C LYS A 94 13.18 26.99 11.62
N THR A 95 13.30 26.91 12.94
CA THR A 95 13.26 25.65 13.69
C THR A 95 11.85 25.46 14.22
N TYR A 96 11.36 24.23 14.10
CA TYR A 96 9.99 23.88 14.45
C TYR A 96 9.96 22.78 15.49
N THR A 97 9.16 22.97 16.53
CA THR A 97 8.70 21.88 17.38
C THR A 97 7.20 21.69 17.18
N PHE A 98 6.69 20.54 17.61
CA PHE A 98 5.28 20.21 17.46
C PHE A 98 4.70 19.60 18.72
N VAL A 99 3.39 19.70 18.86
CA VAL A 99 2.55 18.90 19.75
C VAL A 99 1.47 18.25 18.89
N LEU A 100 1.51 16.94 18.74
CA LEU A 100 0.51 16.18 17.99
C LEU A 100 -0.53 15.64 18.97
N ASN A 101 -1.78 16.09 18.83
CA ASN A 101 -2.89 15.75 19.70
C ASN A 101 -3.72 14.61 19.09
N TYR A 102 -3.98 13.58 19.87
CA TYR A 102 -4.80 12.43 19.52
C TYR A 102 -5.76 12.10 20.67
N GLU A 103 -6.68 11.15 20.45
CA GLU A 103 -7.74 10.85 21.43
C GLU A 103 -7.21 10.41 22.80
N GLY A 104 -6.13 9.62 22.83
CA GLY A 104 -5.49 9.14 24.06
C GLY A 104 -4.39 10.03 24.65
N GLY A 105 -4.10 11.21 24.08
CA GLY A 105 -3.06 12.11 24.62
C GLY A 105 -2.38 13.00 23.59
N SER A 106 -1.13 13.34 23.87
CA SER A 106 -0.29 14.16 23.01
C SER A 106 1.15 13.66 22.98
N VAL A 107 1.81 13.84 21.84
CA VAL A 107 3.26 13.61 21.71
C VAL A 107 3.92 14.87 21.18
N GLU A 108 5.10 15.18 21.71
CA GLU A 108 5.86 16.36 21.34
C GLU A 108 7.19 15.98 20.70
N GLY A 109 7.74 16.86 19.88
CA GLY A 109 9.04 16.64 19.27
C GLY A 109 9.53 17.79 18.42
N GLU A 110 10.64 17.55 17.73
CA GLU A 110 11.28 18.50 16.82
C GLU A 110 11.11 18.02 15.37
N LEU A 111 10.81 18.96 14.48
CA LEU A 111 10.75 18.76 13.04
C LEU A 111 12.11 19.12 12.43
N LYS A 112 12.73 18.17 11.75
CA LYS A 112 14.03 18.33 11.09
C LYS A 112 13.83 18.65 9.62
N ARG A 113 14.64 19.58 9.09
CA ARG A 113 14.61 19.87 7.67
C ARG A 113 15.03 18.64 6.87
N ASP A 114 14.21 18.27 5.89
CA ASP A 114 14.55 17.22 4.94
C ASP A 114 15.75 17.68 4.08
N VAL A 115 16.66 16.76 3.75
CA VAL A 115 17.90 17.12 3.05
C VAL A 115 17.69 17.33 1.55
N VAL A 116 16.61 16.77 0.98
CA VAL A 116 16.31 16.81 -0.46
C VAL A 116 15.24 17.85 -0.78
N THR A 117 14.30 18.04 0.13
CA THR A 117 13.15 18.92 -0.02
C THR A 117 13.22 20.10 0.95
N HIS A 118 12.42 21.14 0.72
CA HIS A 118 12.28 22.25 1.67
C HIS A 118 11.23 21.96 2.76
N ASN A 119 10.87 20.69 2.96
CA ASN A 119 9.92 20.27 3.97
C ASN A 119 10.65 19.99 5.28
N PHE A 120 9.87 19.89 6.36
CA PHE A 120 10.37 19.43 7.65
C PHE A 120 9.66 18.15 8.03
N THR A 121 10.38 17.20 8.62
CA THR A 121 9.85 15.89 8.98
C THR A 121 10.21 15.49 10.41
N ALA A 122 9.36 14.67 11.01
CA ALA A 122 9.62 14.01 12.28
C ALA A 122 9.07 12.59 12.21
N VAL A 123 9.87 11.62 12.62
CA VAL A 123 9.41 10.24 12.80
C VAL A 123 9.08 10.05 14.27
N ILE A 124 7.85 9.60 14.53
CA ILE A 124 7.39 9.24 15.87
C ILE A 124 7.33 7.72 15.97
N ASP A 125 7.56 7.20 17.17
CA ASP A 125 7.38 5.78 17.44
C ASP A 125 5.95 5.34 17.12
N ALA A 126 5.82 4.42 16.17
CA ALA A 126 4.55 4.00 15.61
C ALA A 126 3.68 3.18 16.58
N GLU A 127 4.27 2.60 17.63
CA GLU A 127 3.51 1.90 18.67
C GLU A 127 2.52 2.83 19.41
N SER A 128 2.76 4.14 19.32
CA SER A 128 1.99 5.17 20.04
C SER A 128 0.67 5.56 19.35
N PHE A 129 0.39 5.10 18.11
CA PHE A 129 -0.74 5.61 17.32
C PHE A 129 -1.72 4.53 16.88
N LYS A 130 -2.60 4.14 17.81
CA LYS A 130 -3.86 3.43 17.51
C LYS A 130 -5.09 4.33 17.61
N ASP A 131 -4.89 5.55 18.10
CA ASP A 131 -5.95 6.50 18.41
C ASP A 131 -6.16 7.51 17.28
N THR A 132 -7.36 8.09 17.25
CA THR A 132 -7.71 9.13 16.28
C THR A 132 -6.88 10.39 16.51
N ILE A 133 -6.09 10.80 15.51
CA ILE A 133 -5.37 12.08 15.50
C ILE A 133 -6.38 13.22 15.26
N LYS A 134 -6.24 14.31 16.03
CA LYS A 134 -7.19 15.45 16.03
C LYS A 134 -6.58 16.73 15.49
N SER A 135 -5.42 17.13 16.01
CA SER A 135 -4.76 18.39 15.63
C SER A 135 -3.27 18.31 15.84
N ILE A 136 -2.55 19.28 15.28
CA ILE A 136 -1.14 19.49 15.54
C ILE A 136 -0.89 20.98 15.82
N VAL A 137 -0.15 21.26 16.88
CA VAL A 137 0.34 22.61 17.20
C VAL A 137 1.77 22.72 16.70
N ILE A 138 2.03 23.63 15.78
CA ILE A 138 3.37 23.97 15.30
C ILE A 138 3.89 25.17 16.08
N LYS A 139 5.07 25.01 16.68
CA LYS A 139 5.72 26.03 17.52
C LYS A 139 7.01 26.50 16.87
N TYR A 140 7.19 27.81 16.76
CA TYR A 140 8.41 28.44 16.27
C TYR A 140 8.53 29.87 16.82
N ASP A 141 9.74 30.30 17.14
CA ASP A 141 10.01 31.58 17.82
C ASP A 141 9.13 31.79 19.08
N LYS A 142 8.05 32.58 18.96
CA LYS A 142 7.03 32.83 20.01
C LYS A 142 5.60 32.59 19.49
N VAL A 143 5.47 31.90 18.37
CA VAL A 143 4.19 31.60 17.71
C VAL A 143 3.82 30.15 18.00
N GLU A 144 2.54 29.95 18.30
CA GLU A 144 1.90 28.64 18.33
C GLU A 144 0.76 28.66 17.32
N SER A 145 0.74 27.67 16.43
CA SER A 145 -0.23 27.57 15.36
C SER A 145 -0.88 26.19 15.40
N GLU A 146 -2.14 26.13 15.85
CA GLU A 146 -2.91 24.90 15.84
C GLU A 146 -3.53 24.67 14.46
N ILE A 147 -3.40 23.45 13.97
CA ILE A 147 -3.91 22.99 12.69
C ILE A 147 -4.78 21.76 12.95
N PRO A 148 -6.10 21.81 12.70
CA PRO A 148 -6.95 20.64 12.77
C PRO A 148 -6.54 19.64 11.67
N LEU A 149 -6.60 18.36 11.98
CA LEU A 149 -6.20 17.28 11.09
C LEU A 149 -7.39 16.38 10.78
N GLU A 150 -7.60 16.11 9.50
CA GLU A 150 -8.65 15.22 9.00
C GLU A 150 -8.05 13.94 8.41
N ASN A 151 -8.66 12.79 8.70
CA ASN A 151 -8.25 11.53 8.11
C ASN A 151 -8.70 11.46 6.64
N ALA A 152 -7.76 11.61 5.72
CA ALA A 152 -7.98 11.52 4.29
C ALA A 152 -8.52 10.14 3.86
N LEU A 153 -8.31 9.09 4.66
CA LEU A 153 -8.79 7.73 4.42
C LEU A 153 -10.14 7.40 5.08
N ASN A 154 -10.76 8.32 5.81
CA ASN A 154 -12.04 8.03 6.44
C ASN A 154 -13.09 7.60 5.39
N GLY A 155 -13.73 6.46 5.63
CA GLY A 155 -14.72 5.86 4.73
C GLY A 155 -14.18 5.28 3.41
N LYS A 156 -12.85 5.21 3.21
CA LYS A 156 -12.22 4.70 1.99
C LYS A 156 -11.68 3.28 2.19
N ILE A 157 -11.43 2.58 1.08
CA ILE A 157 -10.80 1.25 1.13
C ILE A 157 -9.37 1.34 1.67
N ASP A 158 -8.96 0.33 2.43
CA ASP A 158 -7.61 0.22 2.97
C ASP A 158 -6.64 -0.43 1.97
N TYR A 159 -5.35 -0.45 2.33
CA TYR A 159 -4.31 -1.04 1.49
C TYR A 159 -4.49 -2.56 1.28
N CYS A 160 -5.11 -3.28 2.24
CA CYS A 160 -5.41 -4.70 2.11
C CYS A 160 -6.41 -4.93 0.97
N LYS A 161 -7.49 -4.14 0.92
CA LYS A 161 -8.46 -4.20 -0.16
C LYS A 161 -7.86 -3.80 -1.50
N VAL A 162 -6.94 -2.83 -1.51
CA VAL A 162 -6.17 -2.45 -2.70
C VAL A 162 -5.33 -3.62 -3.22
N LEU A 163 -4.69 -4.38 -2.33
CA LEU A 163 -3.93 -5.58 -2.72
C LEU A 163 -4.84 -6.65 -3.34
N ASP A 164 -6.05 -6.87 -2.82
CA ASP A 164 -7.01 -7.81 -3.40
C ASP A 164 -7.47 -7.40 -4.80
N ILE A 165 -7.71 -6.10 -5.01
CA ILE A 165 -8.03 -5.54 -6.32
C ILE A 165 -6.85 -5.77 -7.28
N ALA A 166 -5.62 -5.49 -6.83
CA ALA A 166 -4.42 -5.67 -7.64
C ALA A 166 -4.14 -7.15 -7.99
N LYS A 167 -4.33 -8.07 -7.04
CA LYS A 167 -4.26 -9.53 -7.27
C LYS A 167 -5.17 -9.96 -8.41
N THR A 168 -6.35 -9.35 -8.49
CA THR A 168 -7.34 -9.64 -9.52
C THR A 168 -6.95 -9.00 -10.86
N ALA A 169 -6.56 -7.72 -10.85
CA ALA A 169 -6.26 -6.94 -12.06
C ALA A 169 -4.91 -7.30 -12.73
N LEU A 170 -3.97 -7.86 -11.96
CA LEU A 170 -2.61 -8.23 -12.39
C LEU A 170 -2.34 -9.72 -12.21
N LYS A 171 -3.38 -10.55 -12.24
CA LYS A 171 -3.27 -12.00 -11.97
C LYS A 171 -2.24 -12.69 -12.86
N ASP A 172 -2.21 -12.33 -14.14
CA ASP A 172 -1.30 -12.95 -15.12
C ASP A 172 0.14 -12.48 -14.89
N GLU A 173 0.36 -11.20 -14.63
CA GLU A 173 1.68 -10.63 -14.31
C GLU A 173 2.24 -11.20 -13.01
N ILE A 174 1.40 -11.33 -11.96
CA ILE A 174 1.77 -11.96 -10.70
C ILE A 174 2.13 -13.43 -10.92
N GLY A 175 1.32 -14.16 -11.69
CA GLY A 175 1.57 -15.56 -12.04
C GLY A 175 2.90 -15.75 -12.79
N ALA A 176 3.17 -14.89 -13.78
CA ALA A 176 4.40 -14.93 -14.57
C ALA A 176 5.66 -14.60 -13.75
N ASN A 177 5.51 -13.93 -12.61
CA ASN A 177 6.62 -13.53 -11.73
C ASN A 177 6.60 -14.26 -10.39
N THR A 178 5.90 -15.40 -10.35
CA THR A 178 5.92 -16.34 -9.22
C THR A 178 6.61 -17.61 -9.64
N THR A 179 7.67 -17.99 -8.92
CA THR A 179 8.38 -19.25 -9.11
C THR A 179 8.38 -20.00 -7.79
N ASP A 180 7.99 -21.28 -7.80
CA ASP A 180 7.90 -22.13 -6.60
C ASP A 180 7.07 -21.51 -5.44
N GLY A 181 6.04 -20.75 -5.78
CA GLY A 181 5.18 -20.05 -4.80
C GLY A 181 5.80 -18.79 -4.19
N ILE A 182 6.96 -18.37 -4.68
CA ILE A 182 7.66 -17.14 -4.27
C ILE A 182 7.42 -16.09 -5.35
N PHE A 183 6.79 -14.99 -4.94
CA PHE A 183 6.61 -13.82 -5.79
C PHE A 183 7.88 -12.97 -5.77
N ASN A 184 8.44 -12.68 -6.95
CA ASN A 184 9.74 -12.02 -7.10
C ASN A 184 9.60 -10.51 -7.35
N ARG A 185 8.71 -9.86 -6.60
CA ARG A 185 8.54 -8.41 -6.59
C ARG A 185 8.23 -7.97 -5.17
N GLU A 186 8.70 -6.79 -4.80
CA GLU A 186 8.21 -6.08 -3.63
C GLU A 186 7.07 -5.15 -4.02
N ILE A 187 6.26 -4.76 -3.04
CA ILE A 187 5.02 -4.03 -3.24
C ILE A 187 5.02 -2.76 -2.40
N MET A 188 4.82 -1.63 -3.08
CA MET A 188 4.57 -0.35 -2.45
C MET A 188 3.11 0.06 -2.67
N VAL A 189 2.39 0.39 -1.60
CA VAL A 189 1.02 0.92 -1.62
C VAL A 189 0.98 2.30 -0.96
N LYS A 190 0.71 3.35 -1.74
CA LYS A 190 0.84 4.74 -1.30
C LYS A 190 -0.33 5.59 -1.74
N LEU A 191 -0.79 6.53 -0.92
CA LEU A 191 -1.71 7.56 -1.40
C LEU A 191 -0.97 8.63 -2.19
N VAL A 192 -1.47 8.90 -3.39
CA VAL A 192 -0.99 9.96 -4.28
C VAL A 192 -2.14 10.87 -4.66
N ARG A 193 -1.83 12.13 -4.96
CA ARG A 193 -2.75 13.09 -5.58
C ARG A 193 -1.96 13.98 -6.52
N ASP A 194 -2.62 14.73 -7.38
CA ASP A 194 -1.94 15.70 -8.23
C ASP A 194 -1.35 16.82 -7.36
N ARG A 195 -0.02 16.97 -7.38
CA ARG A 195 0.69 18.01 -6.63
C ARG A 195 0.45 19.41 -7.19
N ARG A 196 0.00 19.52 -8.45
CA ARG A 196 -0.31 20.78 -9.14
C ARG A 196 -1.74 21.24 -8.90
N ALA A 197 -2.63 20.32 -8.50
CA ALA A 197 -4.01 20.59 -8.16
C ALA A 197 -4.27 20.12 -6.72
N PRO A 198 -4.06 20.99 -5.71
CA PRO A 198 -4.20 20.62 -4.30
C PRO A 198 -5.57 20.03 -3.96
N ASP A 199 -6.64 20.44 -4.66
CA ASP A 199 -8.00 19.94 -4.44
C ASP A 199 -8.31 18.65 -5.21
N SER A 200 -7.30 18.07 -5.89
CA SER A 200 -7.47 16.80 -6.59
C SER A 200 -7.70 15.65 -5.60
N PRO A 201 -8.54 14.67 -5.97
CA PRO A 201 -8.79 13.51 -5.12
C PRO A 201 -7.51 12.68 -4.93
N TYR A 202 -7.46 11.98 -3.81
CA TYR A 202 -6.45 10.96 -3.58
C TYR A 202 -6.73 9.71 -4.40
N TYR A 203 -5.66 9.02 -4.78
CA TYR A 203 -5.67 7.69 -5.37
C TYR A 203 -4.70 6.78 -4.64
N TRP A 204 -5.04 5.51 -4.57
CA TRP A 204 -4.08 4.47 -4.20
C TRP A 204 -3.17 4.21 -5.39
N TYR A 205 -1.88 4.48 -5.24
CA TYR A 205 -0.84 4.01 -6.14
C TYR A 205 -0.27 2.72 -5.57
N ILE A 206 -0.40 1.63 -6.31
CA ILE A 206 0.26 0.37 -5.97
C ILE A 206 1.29 0.04 -7.05
N SER A 207 2.51 -0.29 -6.64
CA SER A 207 3.63 -0.62 -7.51
C SER A 207 4.23 -1.97 -7.14
N PHE A 208 4.56 -2.77 -8.15
CA PHE A 208 5.19 -4.07 -8.05
C PHE A 208 6.59 -3.98 -8.64
N ILE A 209 7.63 -4.02 -7.81
CA ILE A 209 9.00 -3.62 -8.16
C ILE A 209 9.90 -4.87 -8.15
N ALA A 210 10.75 -5.09 -9.16
CA ALA A 210 11.88 -6.05 -9.06
C ALA A 210 13.24 -5.36 -8.88
N GLY A 211 13.29 -4.05 -9.14
CA GLY A 211 14.48 -3.20 -9.06
C GLY A 211 14.36 -1.98 -9.96
N ASP A 212 15.46 -1.26 -10.16
CA ASP A 212 15.51 0.11 -10.70
C ASP A 212 14.70 0.36 -11.98
N ASN A 213 14.57 -0.63 -12.87
CA ASN A 213 13.90 -0.46 -14.17
C ASN A 213 12.73 -1.43 -14.41
N GLY A 214 12.34 -2.24 -13.42
CA GLY A 214 11.31 -3.26 -13.58
C GLY A 214 10.15 -3.06 -12.63
N TYR A 215 9.10 -2.37 -13.07
CA TYR A 215 7.87 -2.25 -12.28
C TYR A 215 6.58 -2.18 -13.10
N TRP A 216 5.49 -2.66 -12.49
CA TRP A 216 4.12 -2.38 -12.92
C TRP A 216 3.41 -1.59 -11.83
N ALA A 217 2.38 -0.86 -12.21
CA ALA A 217 1.62 -0.10 -11.24
C ALA A 217 0.15 0.02 -11.60
N LEU A 218 -0.68 0.20 -10.58
CA LEU A 218 -2.08 0.59 -10.72
C LEU A 218 -2.32 1.89 -9.98
N LEU A 219 -3.23 2.69 -10.53
CA LEU A 219 -3.89 3.78 -9.83
C LEU A 219 -5.32 3.34 -9.53
N ILE A 220 -5.72 3.33 -8.26
CA ILE A 220 -7.01 2.81 -7.80
C ILE A 220 -7.77 3.92 -7.07
N ASN A 221 -9.06 4.07 -7.38
CA ASN A 221 -9.95 4.99 -6.69
C ASN A 221 -10.19 4.49 -5.25
N PRO A 222 -9.89 5.27 -4.20
CA PRO A 222 -10.06 4.84 -2.82
C PRO A 222 -11.53 4.70 -2.36
N GLU A 223 -12.48 5.33 -3.05
CA GLU A 223 -13.89 5.27 -2.72
C GLU A 223 -14.57 4.05 -3.35
N THR A 224 -14.26 3.78 -4.62
CA THR A 224 -14.96 2.74 -5.41
C THR A 224 -14.15 1.46 -5.57
N GLY A 225 -12.81 1.53 -5.47
CA GLY A 225 -11.92 0.43 -5.82
C GLY A 225 -11.68 0.26 -7.33
N ASP A 226 -12.14 1.20 -8.16
CA ASP A 226 -11.93 1.13 -9.60
C ASP A 226 -10.45 1.34 -9.96
N VAL A 227 -9.95 0.52 -10.89
CA VAL A 227 -8.64 0.72 -11.50
C VAL A 227 -8.75 1.84 -12.53
N VAL A 228 -8.19 3.00 -12.21
CA VAL A 228 -8.25 4.22 -13.03
C VAL A 228 -7.13 4.25 -14.07
N SER A 229 -5.99 3.64 -13.75
CA SER A 229 -4.86 3.54 -14.68
C SER A 229 -4.03 2.29 -14.38
N LYS A 230 -3.41 1.74 -15.42
CA LYS A 230 -2.52 0.58 -15.36
C LYS A 230 -1.25 0.89 -16.16
N LYS A 231 -0.11 0.66 -15.53
CA LYS A 231 1.21 0.66 -16.16
C LYS A 231 1.75 -0.76 -16.16
N ASN A 232 2.16 -1.22 -17.35
CA ASN A 232 2.87 -2.47 -17.57
C ASN A 232 4.31 -2.21 -18.03
#